data_AF-A0A101HYU7-F1
#
_entry.id   AF-A0A101HYU7-F1
#
_cell.length_a   1.000
_cell.length_b   1.000
_cell.length_c   1.000
_cell.angle_alpha   90.00
_cell.angle_beta   90.00
_cell.angle_gamma   90.00
#
_symmetry.space_group_name_H-M   'P 1'
#
loop_
_entity.id
_entity.type
_entity.pdbx_description
1 polymer ?
#
loop_
_entity_poly.entity_id
_entity_poly.type
_entity_poly.pdbx_seq_one_letter_code
_entity_poly.pdbx_strand_id
1 'polypeptide(L)'
;MNKKYFSENATISISSERTQEMTNSITHGIGAILSIVGLITLLLMAVNRGDIWRIVSFTVYGATLVFLYLCSTVYHGLSDRRKKYIFQILDHVAIYLLIAGSYTPLTLLTLRGPWGWSLLGIIWGMAFTGILLKIFFFQKTQIISMILYIIMGWLIIVAIKPLLEAISSGMLYLIVLVGYATLWESSFL
;
A
#
# COMPACT_ATOMS: atom_id res chain seq x y z
N MET A 1 19.79 20.11 -37.48
CA MET A 1 19.52 19.69 -36.08
C MET A 1 20.71 18.88 -35.58
N ASN A 2 21.32 19.24 -34.43
CA ASN A 2 22.68 18.83 -34.07
C ASN A 2 22.72 17.50 -33.26
N LYS A 3 23.51 16.53 -33.72
CA LYS A 3 23.71 15.21 -33.08
C LYS A 3 24.23 15.33 -31.64
N LYS A 4 24.99 16.38 -31.33
CA LYS A 4 25.51 16.68 -29.99
C LYS A 4 24.38 16.98 -28.98
N TYR A 5 23.38 17.76 -29.40
CA TYR A 5 22.22 18.13 -28.58
C TYR A 5 21.39 16.89 -28.18
N PHE A 6 21.19 15.96 -29.11
CA PHE A 6 20.50 14.70 -28.82
C PHE A 6 21.28 13.79 -27.87
N SER A 7 22.61 13.71 -28.03
CA SER A 7 23.46 12.92 -27.14
C SER A 7 23.46 13.48 -25.71
N GLU A 8 23.52 14.80 -25.55
CA GLU A 8 23.53 15.46 -24.25
C GLU A 8 22.19 15.28 -23.52
N ASN A 9 21.07 15.49 -24.20
CA ASN A 9 19.74 15.25 -23.63
C ASN A 9 19.49 13.77 -23.29
N ALA A 10 20.01 12.84 -24.10
CA ALA A 10 19.95 11.41 -23.78
C ALA A 10 20.78 11.08 -22.53
N THR A 11 21.95 11.69 -22.36
CA THR A 11 22.77 11.46 -21.15
C THR A 11 22.14 12.02 -19.88
N ILE A 12 21.50 13.20 -19.97
CA ILE A 12 20.80 13.85 -18.85
C ILE A 12 19.54 13.06 -18.43
N SER A 13 18.75 12.58 -19.40
CA SER A 13 17.57 11.76 -19.09
C SER A 13 17.94 10.44 -18.43
N ILE A 14 18.96 9.74 -18.95
CA ILE A 14 19.43 8.47 -18.38
C ILE A 14 19.99 8.64 -16.97
N SER A 15 20.71 9.73 -16.68
CA SER A 15 21.24 9.99 -15.34
C SER A 15 20.13 10.36 -14.35
N SER A 16 19.13 11.14 -14.79
CA SER A 16 17.93 11.46 -14.02
C SER A 16 17.12 10.21 -13.66
N GLU A 17 16.85 9.33 -14.63
CA GLU A 17 16.11 8.08 -14.41
C GLU A 17 16.83 7.17 -13.41
N ARG A 18 18.14 6.99 -13.55
CA ARG A 18 18.93 6.19 -12.59
C ARG A 18 18.91 6.76 -11.17
N THR A 19 18.98 8.09 -11.06
CA THR A 19 18.91 8.76 -9.75
C THR A 19 17.54 8.53 -9.11
N GLN A 20 16.46 8.67 -9.89
CA GLN A 20 15.10 8.43 -9.43
C GLN A 20 14.89 6.97 -8.98
N GLU A 21 15.35 5.99 -9.76
CA GLU A 21 15.26 4.57 -9.37
C GLU A 21 16.03 4.28 -8.08
N MET A 22 17.20 4.89 -7.90
CA MET A 22 17.99 4.74 -6.68
C MET A 22 17.31 5.37 -5.46
N THR A 23 16.80 6.60 -5.59
CA THR A 23 16.05 7.27 -4.52
C THR A 23 14.83 6.45 -4.12
N ASN A 24 14.05 5.96 -5.10
CA ASN A 24 12.90 5.11 -4.83
C ASN A 24 13.30 3.82 -4.11
N SER A 25 14.35 3.13 -4.57
CA SER A 25 14.82 1.91 -3.92
C SER A 25 15.20 2.15 -2.45
N ILE A 26 15.82 3.29 -2.13
CA ILE A 26 16.22 3.66 -0.76
C ILE A 26 14.98 3.97 0.10
N THR A 27 14.07 4.82 -0.39
CA THR A 27 12.87 5.20 0.38
C THR A 27 11.98 3.98 0.67
N HIS A 28 11.79 3.11 -0.32
CA HIS A 28 11.07 1.85 -0.12
C HIS A 28 11.83 0.89 0.78
N GLY A 29 13.16 0.85 0.72
CA GLY A 29 13.98 0.01 1.60
C GLY A 29 13.87 0.40 3.07
N ILE A 30 13.88 1.71 3.36
CA ILE A 30 13.60 2.24 4.70
C ILE A 30 12.17 1.85 5.11
N GLY A 31 11.20 1.99 4.22
CA GLY A 31 9.82 1.54 4.42
C GLY A 31 9.72 0.06 4.78
N ALA A 32 10.50 -0.81 4.14
CA ALA A 32 10.54 -2.24 4.43
C ALA A 32 11.02 -2.49 5.87
N ILE A 33 12.11 -1.86 6.30
CA ILE A 33 12.63 -1.99 7.66
C ILE A 33 11.60 -1.50 8.68
N LEU A 34 11.02 -0.32 8.47
CA LEU A 34 10.00 0.23 9.36
C LEU A 34 8.76 -0.67 9.43
N SER A 35 8.34 -1.26 8.31
CA SER A 35 7.19 -2.17 8.27
C SER A 35 7.44 -3.46 9.06
N ILE A 36 8.67 -4.01 9.04
CA ILE A 36 9.06 -5.17 9.85
C ILE A 36 9.00 -4.81 11.34
N VAL A 37 9.60 -3.68 11.73
CA VAL A 37 9.58 -3.20 13.12
C VAL A 37 8.14 -2.98 13.59
N GLY A 38 7.30 -2.35 12.75
CA GLY A 38 5.88 -2.14 13.02
C GLY A 38 5.10 -3.45 13.21
N LEU A 39 5.29 -4.42 12.31
CA LEU A 39 4.67 -5.75 12.40
C LEU A 39 5.07 -6.46 13.70
N ILE A 40 6.36 -6.50 14.03
CA ILE A 40 6.85 -7.12 15.27
C ILE A 40 6.21 -6.44 16.49
N THR A 41 6.20 -5.10 16.51
CA THR A 41 5.62 -4.33 17.62
C THR A 41 4.13 -4.66 17.81
N LEU A 42 3.35 -4.66 16.74
CA LEU A 42 1.93 -5.00 16.78
C LEU A 42 1.69 -6.44 17.27
N LEU A 43 2.50 -7.40 16.82
CA LEU A 43 2.38 -8.79 17.25
C LEU A 43 2.72 -8.98 18.72
N LEU A 44 3.78 -8.37 19.22
CA LEU A 44 4.11 -8.42 20.64
C LEU A 44 2.98 -7.86 21.50
N MET A 45 2.37 -6.74 21.09
CA MET A 45 1.21 -6.18 21.78
C MET A 45 -0.03 -7.09 21.73
N ALA A 46 -0.26 -7.77 20.61
CA ALA A 46 -1.39 -8.68 20.45
C ALA A 46 -1.24 -9.96 21.25
N VAL A 47 -0.04 -10.57 21.22
CA VAL A 47 0.29 -11.80 21.96
C VAL A 47 0.20 -11.56 23.46
N ASN A 48 0.73 -10.43 23.95
CA ASN A 48 0.64 -10.07 25.38
C ASN A 48 -0.81 -9.91 25.87
N ARG A 49 -1.77 -9.65 24.98
CA ARG A 49 -3.20 -9.55 25.30
C ARG A 49 -3.99 -10.84 25.06
N GLY A 50 -3.36 -11.89 24.51
CA GLY A 50 -4.00 -13.17 24.23
C GLY A 50 -5.13 -13.12 23.19
N ASP A 51 -5.18 -12.09 22.34
CA ASP A 51 -6.29 -11.87 21.41
C ASP A 51 -5.94 -12.37 20.00
N ILE A 52 -6.43 -13.56 19.65
CA ILE A 52 -6.19 -14.23 18.36
C ILE A 52 -6.64 -13.36 17.19
N TRP A 53 -7.74 -12.62 17.31
CA TRP A 53 -8.22 -11.77 16.23
C TRP A 53 -7.22 -10.65 15.94
N ARG A 54 -6.58 -10.08 16.97
CA ARG A 54 -5.53 -9.06 16.81
C ARG A 54 -4.30 -9.65 16.16
N ILE A 55 -3.87 -10.84 16.60
CA ILE A 55 -2.71 -11.53 16.02
C ILE A 55 -2.94 -11.72 14.52
N VAL A 56 -4.03 -12.37 14.12
CA VAL A 56 -4.34 -12.63 12.70
C VAL A 56 -4.42 -11.33 11.89
N SER A 57 -5.17 -10.34 12.41
CA SER A 57 -5.38 -9.09 11.68
C SER A 57 -4.09 -8.30 11.48
N PHE A 58 -3.25 -8.21 12.52
CA PHE A 58 -1.98 -7.50 12.45
C PHE A 58 -0.95 -8.26 11.63
N THR A 59 -0.93 -9.60 11.67
CA THR A 59 -0.10 -10.41 10.78
C THR A 59 -0.44 -10.12 9.33
N VAL A 60 -1.73 -10.16 8.96
CA VAL A 60 -2.16 -9.91 7.58
C VAL A 60 -1.78 -8.49 7.13
N TYR A 61 -2.12 -7.48 7.93
CA TYR A 61 -1.78 -6.09 7.61
C TYR A 61 -0.26 -5.90 7.47
N GLY A 62 0.52 -6.27 8.48
CA GLY A 62 1.97 -6.05 8.46
C GLY A 62 2.68 -6.89 7.41
N ALA A 63 2.25 -8.14 7.15
CA ALA A 63 2.85 -8.96 6.10
C ALA A 63 2.62 -8.37 4.70
N THR A 64 1.42 -7.86 4.41
CA THR A 64 1.16 -7.20 3.12
C THR A 64 1.95 -5.90 2.95
N LEU A 65 2.13 -5.12 4.03
CA LEU A 65 2.96 -3.91 4.05
C LEU A 65 4.45 -4.22 3.82
N VAL A 66 4.99 -5.21 4.52
CA VAL A 66 6.36 -5.71 4.31
C VAL A 66 6.53 -6.20 2.89
N PHE A 67 5.58 -6.98 2.38
CA PHE A 67 5.64 -7.51 1.02
C PHE A 67 5.66 -6.40 -0.05
N LEU A 68 4.83 -5.35 0.11
CA LEU A 68 4.86 -4.19 -0.79
C LEU A 68 6.24 -3.54 -0.82
N TYR A 69 6.75 -3.14 0.35
CA TYR A 69 8.01 -2.41 0.39
C TYR A 69 9.19 -3.26 -0.11
N LEU A 70 9.23 -4.55 0.24
CA LEU A 70 10.25 -5.46 -0.28
C LEU A 70 10.17 -5.61 -1.80
N CYS A 71 8.98 -5.83 -2.36
CA CYS A 71 8.81 -5.94 -3.81
C CYS A 71 9.25 -4.66 -4.52
N SER A 72 8.89 -3.50 -3.97
CA SER A 72 9.22 -2.19 -4.53
C SER A 72 10.71 -1.88 -4.47
N THR A 73 11.37 -2.16 -3.34
CA THR A 73 12.82 -2.04 -3.19
C THR A 73 13.56 -2.91 -4.20
N VAL A 74 13.15 -4.17 -4.35
CA VAL A 74 13.80 -5.08 -5.30
C VAL A 74 13.52 -4.64 -6.73
N TYR A 75 12.29 -4.21 -7.06
CA TYR A 75 11.93 -3.73 -8.38
C TYR A 75 12.82 -2.54 -8.82
N HIS A 76 12.97 -1.54 -7.96
CA HIS A 76 13.76 -0.34 -8.26
C HIS A 76 15.27 -0.57 -8.17
N GLY A 77 15.72 -1.55 -7.38
CA GLY A 77 17.14 -1.93 -7.27
C GLY A 77 17.63 -2.84 -8.40
N LEU A 78 16.74 -3.47 -9.17
CA LEU A 78 17.11 -4.43 -10.22
C LEU A 78 17.45 -3.74 -11.55
N SER A 79 18.61 -4.11 -12.11
CA SER A 79 19.03 -3.71 -13.47
C SER A 79 18.71 -4.76 -14.55
N ASP A 80 18.46 -6.02 -14.15
CA ASP A 80 18.15 -7.13 -15.07
C ASP A 80 16.71 -7.02 -15.59
N ARG A 81 16.55 -6.85 -16.91
CA ARG A 81 15.24 -6.68 -17.58
C ARG A 81 14.25 -7.82 -17.32
N ARG A 82 14.69 -9.07 -17.26
CA ARG A 82 13.76 -10.22 -17.08
C ARG A 82 13.22 -10.26 -15.67
N LYS A 83 14.10 -10.09 -14.68
CA LYS A 83 13.72 -10.06 -13.27
C LYS A 83 12.91 -8.82 -12.93
N LYS A 84 13.28 -7.67 -13.51
CA LYS A 84 12.57 -6.40 -13.34
C LYS A 84 11.11 -6.50 -13.77
N TYR A 85 10.80 -7.20 -14.87
CA TYR A 85 9.41 -7.42 -15.30
C TYR A 85 8.58 -8.21 -14.27
N ILE A 86 9.13 -9.27 -13.69
CA ILE A 86 8.43 -10.07 -12.66
C ILE A 86 8.18 -9.21 -11.41
N PHE A 87 9.20 -8.51 -10.92
CA PHE A 87 9.08 -7.65 -9.75
C PHE A 87 8.17 -6.44 -10.01
N GLN A 88 8.06 -5.98 -11.25
CA GLN A 88 7.08 -4.96 -11.63
C GLN A 88 5.64 -5.47 -11.45
N ILE A 89 5.36 -6.71 -11.86
CA ILE A 89 4.05 -7.34 -11.64
C ILE A 89 3.79 -7.49 -10.14
N LEU A 90 4.78 -7.98 -9.38
CA LEU A 90 4.66 -8.19 -7.94
C LEU A 90 4.44 -6.87 -7.18
N ASP A 91 5.13 -5.80 -7.55
CA ASP A 91 4.96 -4.46 -6.97
C ASP A 91 3.52 -3.94 -7.17
N HIS A 92 2.93 -4.17 -8.34
CA HIS A 92 1.53 -3.83 -8.58
C HIS A 92 0.54 -4.74 -7.82
N VAL A 93 0.83 -6.04 -7.76
CA VAL A 93 0.03 -7.01 -6.99
C VAL A 93 0.03 -6.65 -5.50
N ALA A 94 1.18 -6.19 -5.00
CA ALA A 94 1.32 -5.82 -3.60
C ALA A 94 0.44 -4.62 -3.21
N ILE A 95 0.10 -3.72 -4.14
CA ILE A 95 -0.85 -2.63 -3.88
C ILE A 95 -2.25 -3.19 -3.57
N TYR A 96 -2.75 -4.16 -4.36
CA TYR A 96 -4.02 -4.83 -4.08
C TYR A 96 -4.02 -5.51 -2.70
N LEU A 97 -2.93 -6.22 -2.40
CA LEU A 97 -2.76 -6.91 -1.12
C LEU A 97 -2.70 -5.93 0.04
N LEU A 98 -1.97 -4.82 -0.09
CA LEU A 98 -1.87 -3.83 0.99
C LEU A 98 -3.22 -3.15 1.24
N ILE A 99 -3.96 -2.80 0.18
CA ILE A 99 -5.30 -2.22 0.36
C ILE A 99 -6.16 -3.23 1.14
N ALA A 100 -6.25 -4.50 0.72
CA ALA A 100 -7.00 -5.50 1.47
C ALA A 100 -6.48 -5.75 2.90
N GLY A 101 -5.17 -5.78 3.08
CA GLY A 101 -4.50 -5.96 4.35
C GLY A 101 -4.82 -4.84 5.34
N SER A 102 -4.86 -3.59 4.89
CA SER A 102 -5.20 -2.43 5.74
C SER A 102 -6.64 -2.43 6.25
N TYR A 103 -7.57 -3.03 5.52
CA TYR A 103 -8.96 -3.19 5.95
C TYR A 103 -9.17 -4.38 6.91
N THR A 104 -8.26 -5.36 6.91
CA THR A 104 -8.40 -6.57 7.74
C THR A 104 -8.51 -6.25 9.24
N PRO A 105 -7.65 -5.42 9.87
CA PRO A 105 -7.83 -5.03 11.27
C PRO A 105 -9.10 -4.21 11.51
N LEU A 106 -9.50 -3.34 10.59
CA LEU A 106 -10.73 -2.54 10.73
C LEU A 106 -11.98 -3.42 10.74
N THR A 107 -12.01 -4.42 9.86
CA THR A 107 -13.15 -5.32 9.71
C THR A 107 -13.24 -6.34 10.85
N LEU A 108 -12.10 -6.95 11.25
CA LEU A 108 -12.06 -8.02 12.25
C LEU A 108 -11.98 -7.53 13.71
N LEU A 109 -11.49 -6.32 13.94
CA LEU A 109 -11.35 -5.77 15.30
C LEU A 109 -12.37 -4.68 15.62
N THR A 110 -12.59 -3.75 14.68
CA THR A 110 -13.41 -2.55 14.94
C THR A 110 -14.88 -2.78 14.63
N LEU A 111 -15.21 -3.15 13.38
CA LEU A 111 -16.60 -3.30 12.96
C LEU A 111 -17.23 -4.58 13.52
N ARG A 112 -16.53 -5.72 13.38
CA ARG A 112 -17.02 -7.07 13.72
C ARG A 112 -18.44 -7.36 13.16
N GLY A 113 -18.94 -8.57 13.38
CA GLY A 113 -20.29 -8.96 12.94
C GLY A 113 -20.52 -8.90 11.41
N PRO A 114 -21.78 -8.81 10.96
CA PRO A 114 -22.12 -8.90 9.53
C PRO A 114 -21.44 -7.84 8.66
N TRP A 115 -21.32 -6.61 9.16
CA TRP A 115 -20.65 -5.52 8.44
C TRP A 115 -19.16 -5.80 8.23
N GLY A 116 -18.45 -6.22 9.29
CA GLY A 116 -17.03 -6.58 9.19
C GLY A 116 -16.78 -7.69 8.17
N TRP A 117 -17.55 -8.78 8.24
CA TRP A 117 -17.39 -9.91 7.31
C TRP A 117 -17.75 -9.56 5.86
N SER A 118 -18.81 -8.77 5.66
CA SER A 118 -19.22 -8.35 4.31
C SER A 118 -18.15 -7.48 3.65
N LEU A 119 -17.64 -6.48 4.39
CA LEU A 119 -16.60 -5.59 3.87
C LEU A 119 -15.29 -6.33 3.62
N LEU A 120 -14.90 -7.24 4.53
CA LEU A 120 -13.72 -8.09 4.36
C LEU A 120 -13.84 -8.93 3.08
N GLY A 121 -14.97 -9.62 2.88
CA GLY A 121 -15.20 -10.47 1.71
C GLY A 121 -15.19 -9.68 0.39
N ILE A 122 -15.85 -8.52 0.36
CA ILE A 122 -15.89 -7.65 -0.84
C ILE A 122 -14.48 -7.16 -1.20
N ILE A 123 -13.72 -6.68 -0.22
CA ILE A 123 -12.38 -6.10 -0.47
C ILE A 123 -11.39 -7.18 -0.89
N TRP A 124 -11.36 -8.31 -0.20
CA TRP A 124 -10.50 -9.42 -0.60
C TRP A 124 -10.91 -10.02 -1.95
N GLY A 125 -12.21 -10.13 -2.22
CA GLY A 125 -12.72 -10.56 -3.53
C GLY A 125 -12.26 -9.66 -4.68
N MET A 126 -12.34 -8.34 -4.49
CA MET A 126 -11.80 -7.37 -5.45
C MET A 126 -10.28 -7.44 -5.56
N ALA A 127 -9.56 -7.61 -4.45
CA ALA A 127 -8.11 -7.76 -4.45
C ALA A 127 -7.69 -8.98 -5.27
N PHE A 128 -8.27 -10.14 -5.02
CA PHE A 128 -8.01 -11.35 -5.81
C PHE A 128 -8.34 -11.16 -7.29
N THR A 129 -9.48 -10.56 -7.60
CA THR A 129 -9.88 -10.26 -8.98
C THR A 129 -8.86 -9.35 -9.66
N GLY A 130 -8.44 -8.27 -8.99
CA GLY A 130 -7.43 -7.33 -9.49
C GLY A 130 -6.06 -7.98 -9.70
N ILE A 131 -5.65 -8.86 -8.79
CA ILE A 131 -4.40 -9.63 -8.90
C ILE A 131 -4.43 -10.56 -10.10
N LEU A 132 -5.52 -11.31 -10.29
CA LEU A 132 -5.68 -12.21 -11.45
C LEU A 132 -5.64 -11.41 -12.76
N LEU A 133 -6.40 -10.31 -12.85
CA LEU A 133 -6.35 -9.43 -14.02
C LEU A 133 -4.95 -8.90 -14.28
N LYS A 134 -4.20 -8.55 -13.23
CA LYS A 134 -2.85 -8.01 -13.37
C LYS A 134 -1.85 -9.05 -13.85
N ILE A 135 -1.95 -10.29 -13.38
CA ILE A 135 -1.08 -11.40 -13.79
C ILE A 135 -1.34 -11.79 -15.25
N PHE A 136 -2.61 -11.90 -15.67
CA PHE A 136 -2.95 -12.36 -17.02
C PHE A 136 -2.91 -11.25 -18.10
N PHE A 137 -3.20 -10.00 -17.74
CA PHE A 137 -3.38 -8.91 -18.70
C PHE A 137 -2.54 -7.66 -18.40
N PHE A 138 -1.35 -7.84 -17.81
CA PHE A 138 -0.50 -6.79 -17.24
C PHE A 138 -0.40 -5.47 -18.03
N GLN A 139 -0.22 -5.55 -19.36
CA GLN A 139 -0.01 -4.38 -20.22
C GLN A 139 -1.31 -3.62 -20.54
N LYS A 140 -2.48 -4.29 -20.51
CA LYS A 140 -3.77 -3.70 -20.90
C LYS A 140 -4.61 -3.22 -19.72
N THR A 141 -4.21 -3.57 -18.50
CA THR A 141 -5.02 -3.33 -17.28
C THR A 141 -4.67 -2.06 -16.53
N GLN A 142 -3.78 -1.18 -17.02
CA GLN A 142 -3.35 0.00 -16.27
C GLN A 142 -4.52 0.89 -15.77
N ILE A 143 -5.46 1.22 -16.67
CA ILE A 143 -6.65 2.03 -16.33
C ILE A 143 -7.58 1.26 -15.39
N ILE A 144 -7.80 -0.03 -15.67
CA ILE A 144 -8.67 -0.90 -14.85
C ILE A 144 -8.10 -1.01 -13.43
N SER A 145 -6.79 -1.19 -13.30
CA SER A 145 -6.11 -1.25 -12.00
C SER A 145 -6.26 0.04 -11.23
N MET A 146 -6.06 1.19 -11.88
CA MET A 146 -6.24 2.50 -11.25
C MET A 146 -7.67 2.66 -10.72
N ILE A 147 -8.69 2.33 -11.54
CA ILE A 147 -10.10 2.40 -11.13
C ILE A 147 -10.36 1.46 -9.95
N LEU A 148 -9.88 0.23 -10.00
CA LEU A 148 -10.05 -0.74 -8.92
C LEU A 148 -9.40 -0.26 -7.61
N TYR A 149 -8.19 0.32 -7.66
CA TYR A 149 -7.54 0.87 -6.47
C TYR A 149 -8.37 1.97 -5.82
N ILE A 150 -8.92 2.88 -6.64
CA ILE A 150 -9.76 3.97 -6.16
C ILE A 150 -11.04 3.41 -5.52
N ILE A 151 -11.74 2.51 -6.21
CA ILE A 151 -12.97 1.88 -5.68
C ILE A 151 -12.68 1.16 -4.36
N MET A 152 -11.62 0.34 -4.32
CA MET A 152 -11.22 -0.37 -3.12
C MET A 152 -10.87 0.59 -1.98
N GLY A 153 -10.16 1.69 -2.26
CA GLY A 153 -9.84 2.71 -1.26
C GLY A 153 -11.07 3.46 -0.73
N TRP A 154 -12.09 3.67 -1.58
CA TRP A 154 -13.30 4.41 -1.23
C TRP A 154 -14.34 3.60 -0.47
N LEU A 155 -14.26 2.26 -0.49
CA LEU A 155 -15.24 1.42 0.21
C LEU A 155 -15.34 1.68 1.71
N ILE A 156 -14.28 2.19 2.35
CA ILE A 156 -14.34 2.57 3.76
C ILE A 156 -15.40 3.63 4.05
N ILE A 157 -15.71 4.49 3.07
CA ILE A 157 -16.72 5.55 3.21
C ILE A 157 -18.10 4.94 3.43
N VAL A 158 -18.39 3.79 2.82
CA VAL A 158 -19.67 3.08 3.03
C VAL A 158 -19.81 2.62 4.47
N ALA A 159 -18.70 2.22 5.11
CA ALA A 159 -18.65 1.79 6.49
C ALA A 159 -18.33 2.93 7.47
N ILE A 160 -18.35 4.20 7.05
CA ILE A 160 -17.84 5.29 7.87
C ILE A 160 -18.65 5.53 9.15
N LYS A 161 -19.98 5.41 9.09
CA LYS A 161 -20.85 5.56 10.28
C LYS A 161 -20.54 4.52 11.36
N PRO A 162 -20.64 3.20 11.09
CA PRO A 162 -20.32 2.20 12.12
C PRO A 162 -18.84 2.24 12.51
N LEU A 163 -17.94 2.70 11.62
CA LEU A 163 -16.54 2.89 11.94
C LEU A 163 -16.33 4.03 12.95
N LEU A 164 -16.94 5.20 12.75
CA LEU A 164 -16.84 6.33 13.67
C LEU A 164 -17.43 6.01 15.06
N GLU A 165 -18.48 5.21 15.12
CA GLU A 165 -19.09 4.75 16.38
C GLU A 165 -18.20 3.76 17.15
N ALA A 166 -17.41 2.96 16.43
CA ALA A 166 -16.55 1.94 17.02
C ALA A 166 -15.13 2.42 17.36
N ILE A 167 -14.75 3.62 16.89
CA ILE A 167 -13.42 4.20 17.13
C ILE A 167 -13.43 5.05 18.41
N SER A 168 -12.35 4.96 19.19
CA SER A 168 -12.17 5.83 20.37
C SER A 168 -11.98 7.30 19.95
N SER A 169 -12.48 8.22 20.77
CA SER A 169 -12.34 9.66 20.56
C SER A 169 -10.89 10.09 20.35
N GLY A 170 -9.93 9.46 21.02
CA GLY A 170 -8.49 9.73 20.83
C GLY A 170 -7.98 9.46 19.41
N MET A 171 -8.47 8.42 18.73
CA MET A 171 -8.07 8.15 17.34
C MET A 171 -8.75 9.12 16.36
N LEU A 172 -9.96 9.60 16.66
CA LEU A 172 -10.58 10.69 15.89
C LEU A 172 -9.77 11.99 15.99
N TYR A 173 -9.28 12.34 17.19
CA TYR A 173 -8.41 13.50 17.37
C TYR A 173 -7.14 13.40 16.54
N LEU A 174 -6.49 12.25 16.50
CA LEU A 174 -5.28 12.04 15.68
C LEU A 174 -5.57 12.20 14.18
N ILE A 175 -6.70 11.67 13.70
CA ILE A 175 -7.12 11.81 12.29
C ILE A 175 -7.35 13.29 11.96
N VAL A 176 -8.07 14.02 12.81
CA VAL A 176 -8.34 15.45 12.62
C VAL A 176 -7.05 16.27 12.68
N LEU A 177 -6.13 15.94 13.59
CA LEU A 177 -4.87 16.65 13.76
C LEU A 177 -3.94 16.44 12.56
N VAL A 178 -3.86 15.23 12.02
CA VAL A 178 -3.15 14.95 10.76
C VAL A 178 -3.78 15.75 9.61
N GLY A 179 -5.11 15.73 9.50
CA GLY A 179 -5.83 16.53 8.50
C GLY A 179 -5.54 18.02 8.62
N TYR A 180 -5.61 18.58 9.82
CA TYR A 180 -5.31 19.99 10.07
C TYR A 180 -3.85 20.34 9.75
N ALA A 181 -2.88 19.50 10.13
CA ALA A 181 -1.47 19.72 9.81
C ALA A 181 -1.23 19.78 8.29
N THR A 182 -1.88 18.89 7.52
CA THR A 182 -1.77 18.91 6.05
C THR A 182 -2.41 20.14 5.41
N LEU A 183 -3.51 20.64 5.98
CA LEU A 183 -4.17 21.86 5.50
C LEU A 183 -3.39 23.12 5.91
N TRP A 184 -2.78 23.12 7.09
CA TRP A 184 -1.94 24.20 7.60
C TRP A 184 -0.75 24.44 6.66
N GLU A 185 -0.05 23.39 6.23
CA GLU A 185 1.08 23.50 5.29
C GLU A 185 0.65 24.10 3.93
N SER A 186 -0.53 23.72 3.44
CA SER A 186 -1.09 24.25 2.19
C SER A 186 -1.52 25.72 2.24
N SER A 187 -1.58 26.33 3.43
CA SER A 187 -1.88 27.75 3.60
C SER A 187 -0.64 28.66 3.48
N PHE A 188 0.56 28.08 3.34
CA PHE A 188 1.83 28.78 3.14
C PHE A 188 2.44 28.60 1.73
N LEU A 189 1.73 27.94 0.82
CA LEU A 189 2.06 27.77 -0.60
C LEU A 189 1.06 28.54 -1.47
#